data_AF-A0A845WR77-F1
#
_entry.id   AF-A0A845WR77-F1
#
_cell.length_a   1.000
_cell.length_b   1.000
_cell.length_c   1.000
_cell.angle_alpha   90.00
_cell.angle_beta   90.00
_cell.angle_gamma   90.00
#
_symmetry.space_group_name_H-M   'P 1'
#
loop_
_entity.id
_entity.type
_entity.pdbx_description
1 polymer ?
#
loop_
_entity_poly.entity_id
_entity_poly.type
_entity_poly.pdbx_seq_one_letter_code
_entity_poly.pdbx_strand_id
1 'polypeptide(L)'
;MTMNQMDGIDQKELRKFGIVGGAIISILFGCLLPIVRHHELSRWPWIIATILWVWAIVAPATLNIVYRSWMKVGHILGWIQTRILLSIVFYLIVVPMGLMRQAFTKNSMVNCFDLELSTYRLESRIRTKESMENPF
;
A
#
# COMPACT_ATOMS: atom_id res chain seq x y z
N MET A 1 3.26 -29.71 -10.13
CA MET A 1 4.35 -28.81 -10.58
C MET A 1 4.21 -28.59 -12.07
N THR A 2 3.55 -27.50 -12.49
CA THR A 2 3.50 -27.10 -13.90
C THR A 2 4.32 -25.83 -14.05
N MET A 3 5.62 -26.01 -14.25
CA MET A 3 6.52 -25.00 -14.80
C MET A 3 6.24 -24.92 -16.30
N ASN A 4 5.29 -24.06 -16.70
CA ASN A 4 5.09 -23.67 -18.10
C ASN A 4 4.22 -22.41 -18.17
N GLN A 5 4.81 -21.26 -17.82
CA GLN A 5 4.30 -19.98 -18.32
C GLN A 5 5.41 -18.93 -18.29
N MET A 6 6.39 -19.11 -19.16
CA MET A 6 7.25 -18.03 -19.63
C MET A 6 7.20 -18.06 -21.15
N ASP A 7 6.11 -17.61 -21.76
CA ASP A 7 6.03 -17.46 -23.21
C ASP A 7 5.02 -16.39 -23.61
N GLY A 8 5.55 -15.22 -23.99
CA GLY A 8 4.83 -14.16 -24.69
C GLY A 8 3.75 -13.45 -23.86
N ILE A 9 3.63 -12.14 -24.03
CA ILE A 9 2.50 -11.42 -23.46
C ILE A 9 1.22 -11.97 -24.14
N ASP A 10 0.33 -12.61 -23.36
CA ASP A 10 -0.85 -13.29 -23.90
C ASP A 10 -1.74 -12.26 -24.61
N GLN A 11 -2.01 -12.50 -25.89
CA GLN A 11 -2.84 -11.64 -26.74
C GLN A 11 -4.23 -11.42 -26.12
N LYS A 12 -4.72 -12.36 -25.31
CA LYS A 12 -5.97 -12.21 -24.56
C LYS A 12 -5.87 -11.14 -23.46
N GLU A 13 -4.72 -11.02 -22.80
CA GLU A 13 -4.50 -9.98 -21.79
C GLU A 13 -4.41 -8.58 -22.41
N LEU A 14 -3.74 -8.44 -23.56
CA LEU A 14 -3.72 -7.17 -24.31
C LEU A 14 -5.13 -6.71 -24.70
N ARG A 15 -5.96 -7.63 -25.21
CA ARG A 15 -7.34 -7.34 -25.60
C ARG A 15 -8.20 -6.93 -24.40
N LYS A 16 -8.08 -7.66 -23.28
CA LYS A 16 -8.76 -7.30 -22.03
C LYS A 16 -8.33 -5.92 -21.54
N PHE A 17 -7.04 -5.62 -21.58
CA PHE A 17 -6.51 -4.30 -21.19
C PHE A 17 -7.08 -3.18 -22.06
N GLY A 18 -7.10 -3.35 -23.39
CA GLY A 18 -7.68 -2.37 -24.31
C GLY A 18 -9.17 -2.15 -24.10
N ILE A 19 -9.95 -3.22 -23.90
CA ILE A 19 -11.40 -3.15 -23.65
C ILE A 19 -11.68 -2.48 -22.30
N VAL A 20 -11.01 -2.90 -21.23
CA VAL A 20 -11.23 -2.36 -19.88
C VAL A 20 -10.75 -0.91 -19.80
N GLY A 21 -9.57 -0.60 -20.34
CA GLY A 21 -9.05 0.77 -20.39
C GLY A 21 -9.96 1.70 -21.22
N GLY A 22 -10.41 1.24 -22.38
CA GLY A 22 -11.38 1.96 -23.21
C GLY A 22 -12.72 2.17 -22.52
N ALA A 23 -13.24 1.17 -21.79
CA ALA A 23 -14.46 1.30 -21.02
C ALA A 23 -14.32 2.31 -19.88
N ILE A 24 -13.22 2.25 -19.11
CA ILE A 24 -12.95 3.21 -18.03
C ILE A 24 -12.86 4.63 -18.57
N ILE A 25 -12.13 4.84 -19.67
CA ILE A 25 -11.97 6.17 -20.28
C ILE A 25 -13.32 6.68 -20.82
N SER A 26 -14.10 5.84 -21.50
CA SER A 26 -15.44 6.20 -21.98
C SER A 26 -16.40 6.55 -20.86
N ILE A 27 -16.36 5.83 -19.73
CA ILE A 27 -17.22 6.13 -18.58
C ILE A 27 -16.76 7.43 -17.89
N LEU A 28 -15.46 7.58 -17.65
CA LEU A 28 -14.91 8.73 -16.91
C LEU A 28 -15.04 10.05 -17.72
N PHE A 29 -14.75 10.02 -19.02
CA PHE A 29 -14.80 11.20 -19.88
C PHE A 29 -16.14 11.39 -20.59
N GLY A 30 -16.87 10.32 -20.89
CA GLY A 30 -18.16 10.37 -21.58
C GLY A 30 -19.37 10.55 -20.65
N CYS A 31 -19.28 10.10 -19.40
CA CYS A 31 -20.41 10.14 -18.46
C CYS A 31 -20.08 10.96 -17.20
N LEU A 32 -18.96 10.69 -16.53
CA LEU A 32 -18.66 11.30 -15.23
C LEU A 32 -18.32 12.81 -15.33
N LEU A 33 -17.47 13.18 -16.29
CA LEU A 33 -17.10 14.58 -16.53
C LEU A 33 -18.26 15.51 -16.91
N PRO A 34 -19.17 15.16 -17.85
CA PRO A 34 -20.30 16.02 -18.18
C PRO A 34 -21.33 16.13 -17.05
N ILE A 35 -21.53 15.07 -16.26
CA ILE A 35 -22.42 15.09 -15.09
C ILE A 35 -21.88 16.03 -14.00
N VAL A 36 -20.57 16.05 -13.75
CA VAL A 36 -19.96 16.90 -12.72
C VAL A 36 -19.88 18.38 -13.14
N ARG A 37 -19.90 18.68 -14.45
CA ARG A 37 -19.67 20.04 -14.97
C ARG A 37 -20.92 20.74 -15.52
N HIS A 38 -22.11 20.14 -15.44
CA HIS A 38 -23.39 20.73 -15.86
C HIS A 38 -23.38 21.46 -17.22
N HIS A 39 -22.47 21.10 -18.12
CA HIS A 39 -22.33 21.69 -19.45
C HIS A 39 -22.78 20.67 -20.50
N GLU A 40 -23.34 21.20 -21.60
CA GLU A 40 -23.87 20.41 -22.70
C GLU A 40 -22.87 19.35 -23.16
N LEU A 41 -23.39 18.16 -23.47
CA LEU A 41 -22.65 16.97 -23.89
C LEU A 41 -21.70 17.31 -25.05
N SER A 42 -20.47 17.71 -24.71
CA SER A 42 -19.45 18.01 -25.70
C SER A 42 -19.19 16.72 -26.49
N ARG A 43 -19.22 16.81 -27.82
CA ARG A 43 -19.08 15.67 -28.74
C ARG A 43 -17.63 15.18 -28.87
N TRP A 44 -16.66 16.01 -28.47
CA TRP A 44 -15.23 15.75 -28.61
C TRP A 44 -14.68 14.58 -27.75
N PRO A 45 -15.13 14.33 -26.51
CA PRO A 45 -14.73 13.17 -25.73
C PRO A 45 -15.10 11.83 -26.41
N TRP A 46 -16.22 11.79 -27.13
CA TRP A 46 -16.62 10.61 -27.90
C TRP A 46 -15.68 10.35 -29.08
N ILE A 47 -15.18 11.39 -29.74
CA ILE A 47 -14.20 11.27 -30.83
C ILE A 47 -12.86 10.73 -30.28
N ILE A 48 -12.40 11.24 -29.14
CA ILE A 48 -11.18 10.77 -28.48
C ILE A 48 -11.32 9.32 -28.01
N ALA A 49 -12.46 8.97 -27.41
CA ALA A 49 -12.76 7.60 -26.99
C ALA A 49 -12.79 6.64 -28.18
N THR A 50 -13.44 7.04 -29.28
CA THR A 50 -13.53 6.23 -30.51
C THR A 50 -12.16 6.06 -31.16
N ILE A 51 -11.34 7.11 -31.24
CA ILE A 51 -9.95 7.03 -31.72
C ILE A 51 -9.15 6.06 -30.86
N LEU A 52 -9.28 6.13 -29.53
CA LEU A 52 -8.57 5.23 -28.62
C LEU A 52 -9.03 3.78 -28.77
N TRP A 53 -10.33 3.55 -28.95
CA TRP A 53 -10.93 2.23 -29.20
C TRP A 53 -10.47 1.63 -30.53
N VAL A 54 -10.51 2.42 -31.60
CA VAL A 54 -10.02 2.02 -32.93
C VAL A 54 -8.53 1.74 -32.89
N TRP A 55 -7.75 2.55 -32.16
CA TRP A 55 -6.32 2.32 -31.99
C TRP A 55 -6.02 1.03 -31.21
N ALA A 56 -6.82 0.72 -30.19
CA ALA A 56 -6.73 -0.53 -29.44
C ALA A 56 -7.04 -1.78 -30.28
N ILE A 57 -7.87 -1.65 -31.32
CA ILE A 57 -8.23 -2.74 -32.23
C ILE A 57 -7.23 -2.87 -33.39
N VAL A 58 -6.77 -1.75 -33.95
CA VAL A 58 -5.97 -1.73 -35.20
C VAL A 58 -4.49 -2.03 -34.96
N ALA A 59 -3.91 -1.68 -33.79
CA ALA A 59 -2.47 -1.80 -33.56
C ALA A 59 -2.11 -2.50 -32.22
N PRO A 60 -2.31 -3.83 -32.11
CA PRO A 60 -1.94 -4.59 -30.91
C PRO A 60 -0.42 -4.61 -30.65
N ALA A 61 0.41 -4.43 -31.69
CA ALA A 61 1.87 -4.39 -31.55
C ALA A 61 2.36 -3.15 -30.80
N THR A 62 1.78 -1.97 -31.04
CA THR A 62 2.07 -0.74 -30.29
C THR A 62 1.47 -0.81 -28.89
N LEU A 63 0.31 -1.46 -28.76
CA LEU A 63 -0.33 -1.74 -27.47
C LEU A 63 0.56 -2.59 -26.58
N ASN A 64 1.43 -3.43 -27.14
CA ASN A 64 2.39 -4.23 -26.38
C ASN A 64 3.44 -3.35 -25.64
N ILE A 65 4.01 -2.34 -26.32
CA ILE A 65 4.92 -1.37 -25.70
C ILE A 65 4.21 -0.55 -24.62
N VAL A 66 2.99 -0.09 -24.91
CA VAL A 66 2.20 0.72 -23.98
C VAL A 66 1.78 -0.11 -22.77
N TYR A 67 1.26 -1.32 -22.98
CA TYR A 67 0.91 -2.27 -21.93
C TYR A 67 2.11 -2.57 -21.04
N ARG A 68 3.28 -2.87 -21.61
CA ARG A 68 4.48 -3.17 -20.81
C ARG A 68 4.92 -1.97 -19.99
N SER A 69 4.86 -0.76 -20.54
CA SER A 69 5.17 0.47 -19.81
C SER A 69 4.14 0.77 -18.72
N TRP A 70 2.85 0.58 -19.04
CA TRP A 70 1.74 0.76 -18.10
C TRP A 70 1.79 -0.24 -16.94
N MET A 71 2.12 -1.50 -17.21
CA MET A 71 2.29 -2.52 -16.17
C MET A 71 3.47 -2.21 -15.25
N LYS A 72 4.57 -1.66 -15.78
CA LYS A 72 5.67 -1.14 -14.93
C LYS A 72 5.19 -0.03 -14.01
N VAL A 73 4.42 0.93 -14.54
CA VAL A 73 3.81 2.00 -13.74
C VAL A 73 2.88 1.42 -12.69
N GLY A 74 2.01 0.47 -13.06
CA GLY A 74 1.11 -0.22 -12.13
C GLY A 74 1.85 -0.95 -11.01
N HIS A 75 2.97 -1.61 -11.31
CA HIS A 75 3.83 -2.24 -10.31
C HIS A 75 4.44 -1.22 -9.35
N ILE A 76 4.96 -0.11 -9.86
CA ILE A 76 5.50 0.99 -9.04
C ILE A 76 4.38 1.56 -8.15
N LEU A 77 3.21 1.79 -8.72
CA LEU A 77 2.05 2.32 -8.00
C LEU A 77 1.59 1.36 -6.90
N GLY A 78 1.56 0.05 -7.15
CA GLY A 78 1.26 -0.96 -6.14
C GLY A 78 2.30 -1.02 -5.02
N TRP A 79 3.59 -0.91 -5.36
CA TRP A 79 4.69 -0.83 -4.39
C TRP A 79 4.57 0.42 -3.50
N ILE A 80 4.18 1.55 -4.08
CA ILE A 80 3.90 2.79 -3.34
C ILE A 80 2.65 2.61 -2.48
N GLN A 81 1.56 2.10 -3.03
CA GLN A 81 0.27 1.93 -2.35
C GLN A 81 0.40 1.10 -1.08
N THR A 82 1.08 -0.05 -1.16
CA THR A 82 1.31 -0.91 0.00
C THR A 82 2.11 -0.22 1.11
N ARG A 83 3.13 0.57 0.76
CA ARG A 83 3.92 1.35 1.72
C ARG A 83 3.13 2.49 2.33
N ILE A 84 2.37 3.22 1.51
CA ILE A 84 1.52 4.31 1.99
C ILE A 84 0.46 3.76 2.94
N LEU A 85 -0.26 2.71 2.54
CA LEU A 85 -1.28 2.08 3.38
C LEU A 85 -0.69 1.61 4.71
N LEU A 86 0.44 0.90 4.68
CA LEU A 86 1.10 0.42 5.89
C LEU A 86 1.59 1.57 6.77
N SER A 87 2.15 2.63 6.18
CA SER A 87 2.60 3.82 6.91
C SER A 87 1.42 4.51 7.61
N ILE A 88 0.32 4.71 6.90
CA ILE A 88 -0.90 5.31 7.44
C ILE A 88 -1.40 4.48 8.63
N VAL A 89 -1.54 3.16 8.47
CA VAL A 89 -1.99 2.25 9.54
C VAL A 89 -1.05 2.31 10.74
N PHE A 90 0.27 2.28 10.51
CA PHE A 90 1.25 2.34 11.58
C PHE A 90 1.16 3.65 12.36
N TYR A 91 1.12 4.79 11.67
CA TYR A 91 1.09 6.10 12.33
C TYR A 91 -0.27 6.45 12.94
N LEU A 92 -1.39 5.98 12.39
CA LEU A 92 -2.73 6.26 12.94
C LEU A 92 -3.17 5.29 14.03
N ILE A 93 -2.68 4.06 14.03
CA ILE A 93 -3.16 3.02 14.96
C ILE A 93 -2.04 2.63 15.92
N VAL A 94 -0.92 2.13 15.38
CA VAL A 94 0.14 1.52 16.19
C VAL A 94 0.87 2.56 17.05
N VAL A 95 1.26 3.69 16.47
CA VAL A 95 1.97 4.78 17.18
C VAL A 95 1.13 5.37 18.32
N PRO A 96 -0.12 5.84 18.13
CA PRO A 96 -0.91 6.38 19.22
C PRO A 96 -1.26 5.34 20.27
N MET A 97 -1.44 4.07 19.89
CA MET A 97 -1.62 2.98 20.86
C MET A 97 -0.38 2.80 21.74
N GLY A 98 0.83 2.87 21.16
CA GLY A 98 2.09 2.84 21.89
C GLY A 98 2.27 4.05 22.80
N LEU A 99 1.93 5.25 22.34
CA LEU A 99 1.98 6.48 23.12
C LEU A 99 0.95 6.47 24.26
N MET A 100 -0.28 6.01 24.01
CA MET A 100 -1.29 5.80 25.06
C MET A 100 -0.77 4.81 26.08
N ARG A 101 -0.20 3.68 25.66
CA ARG A 101 0.41 2.73 26.58
C ARG A 101 1.53 3.39 27.38
N GLN A 102 2.38 4.21 26.77
CA GLN A 102 3.46 4.92 27.49
C GLN A 102 2.92 5.95 28.48
N ALA A 103 1.85 6.68 28.14
CA ALA A 103 1.23 7.66 29.03
C ALA A 103 0.47 7.01 30.20
N PHE A 104 -0.22 5.88 29.97
CA PHE A 104 -1.03 5.20 30.98
C PHE A 104 -0.27 4.11 31.75
N THR A 105 0.83 3.59 31.20
CA THR A 105 1.71 2.66 31.94
C THR A 105 2.54 3.49 32.91
N LYS A 106 2.03 3.65 34.12
CA LYS A 106 2.78 4.16 35.27
C LYS A 106 4.12 3.42 35.32
N ASN A 107 5.22 4.15 35.17
CA ASN A 107 6.59 3.63 35.22
C ASN A 107 6.75 2.68 36.41
N SER A 108 6.73 1.37 36.15
CA SER A 108 6.98 0.34 37.17
C SER A 108 8.46 -0.01 37.27
N MET A 109 9.28 0.48 36.33
CA MET A 109 10.72 0.41 36.44
C MET A 109 11.24 1.73 37.01
N VAL A 110 12.03 1.62 38.07
CA VAL A 110 12.75 2.71 38.74
C VAL A 110 13.80 3.26 37.76
N ASN A 111 13.35 4.02 36.77
CA ASN A 111 14.17 4.56 35.68
C ASN A 111 14.28 6.08 35.77
N CYS A 112 14.20 6.65 36.98
CA CYS A 112 14.76 7.97 37.18
C CYS A 112 16.27 7.80 37.29
N PHE A 113 17.01 8.41 36.35
CA PHE A 113 18.46 8.54 36.48
C PHE A 113 18.72 9.46 37.68
N ASP A 114 19.01 8.84 38.81
CA ASP A 114 19.50 9.50 40.01
C ASP A 114 21.00 9.80 39.81
N LEU A 115 21.33 11.09 39.69
CA LEU A 115 22.69 11.57 39.52
C LEU A 115 23.45 11.65 40.86
N GLU A 116 22.75 11.51 41.99
CA GLU A 116 23.35 11.54 43.33
C GLU A 116 23.79 10.13 43.80
N LEU A 117 23.32 9.07 43.13
CA LEU A 117 23.74 7.69 43.43
C LEU A 117 25.13 7.39 42.84
N SER A 118 26.06 6.98 43.70
CA SER A 118 27.40 6.52 43.29
C SER A 118 27.39 5.20 42.53
N THR A 119 26.31 4.41 42.65
CA THR A 119 26.15 3.12 41.97
C THR A 119 24.69 2.67 41.96
N TYR A 120 24.22 2.18 40.80
CA TYR A 120 22.88 1.59 40.61
C TYR A 120 22.79 0.11 41.03
N ARG A 121 23.89 -0.49 41.47
CA ARG A 121 23.89 -1.88 41.92
C ARG A 121 23.13 -1.97 43.24
N LEU A 122 22.06 -2.76 43.22
CA LEU A 122 21.43 -3.23 44.44
C LEU A 122 22.29 -4.37 45.01
N GLU A 123 22.82 -4.19 46.21
CA GLU A 123 23.50 -5.25 46.96
C GLU A 123 22.60 -6.49 47.03
N SER A 124 23.16 -7.67 46.71
CA SER A 124 22.39 -8.91 46.75
C SER A 124 22.00 -9.20 48.19
N ARG A 125 20.70 -9.31 48.48
CA ARG A 125 20.26 -9.75 49.81
C ARG A 125 20.80 -11.16 50.07
N ILE A 126 21.35 -11.39 51.27
CA ILE A 126 21.82 -12.71 51.69
C ILE A 126 20.62 -13.66 51.65
N ARG A 127 20.71 -14.69 50.81
CA ARG A 127 19.64 -15.68 50.63
C ARG A 127 19.60 -16.60 51.84
N THR A 128 18.47 -16.60 52.57
CA THR A 128 18.23 -17.56 53.66
C THR A 128 18.09 -18.98 53.09
N LYS A 129 18.49 -20.00 53.85
CA LYS A 129 18.44 -21.42 53.43
C LYS A 129 17.04 -21.86 52.97
N GLU A 130 16.01 -21.31 53.61
CA GLU A 130 14.58 -21.48 53.30
C GLU A 130 14.19 -20.99 51.89
N SER A 131 14.89 -19.99 51.34
CA SER A 131 14.66 -19.51 49.97
C SER A 131 15.08 -20.54 48.90
N MET A 132 15.85 -21.56 49.26
CA MET A 132 16.24 -22.64 48.34
C MET A 132 15.21 -23.77 48.30
N GLU A 133 14.27 -23.82 49.24
CA GLU A 133 13.24 -24.88 49.28
C GLU A 133 12.11 -24.64 48.28
N ASN A 134 11.82 -23.37 47.94
CA ASN A 134 10.86 -23.01 46.90
C ASN A 134 11.47 -22.00 45.91
N PRO A 135 12.14 -22.49 44.84
CA PRO A 135 12.90 -21.66 43.92
C PRO A 135 12.07 -20.90 42.86
N PHE A 136 10.73 -21.12 42.80
CA PHE A 136 9.81 -20.50 41.84
C PHE A 136 8.69 -19.75 42.54
#